data_AF-A0AA51L1J6-F1
#
_entry.id   AF-A0AA51L1J6-F1
#
_cell.length_a   1.000
_cell.length_b   1.000
_cell.length_c   1.000
_cell.angle_alpha   90.00
_cell.angle_beta   90.00
_cell.angle_gamma   90.00
#
_symmetry.space_group_name_H-M   'P 1'
#
loop_
_entity.id
_entity.type
_entity.pdbx_description
1 polymer ?
#
loop_
_entity_poly.entity_id
_entity_poly.type
_entity_poly.pdbx_seq_one_letter_code
_entity_poly.pdbx_strand_id
1 'polypeptide(L)' 'MVHSYVLALFLYFPEDKSEYIPAAITLGIFFIGALAAMWLIIKISKREANKAKELEDKIFQQHNQDQNRDSL' A
#
# COMPACT_ATOMS: atom_id res chain seq x y z
N MET A 1 -21.59 22.22 -24.93
CA MET A 1 -22.46 21.04 -25.10
C MET A 1 -21.61 19.76 -25.12
N VAL A 2 -21.22 19.24 -23.95
CA VAL A 2 -20.55 17.90 -23.82
C VAL A 2 -20.89 17.22 -22.48
N HIS A 3 -21.70 17.84 -21.62
CA HIS A 3 -21.81 17.46 -20.20
C HIS A 3 -22.72 16.26 -19.89
N SER A 4 -23.47 15.71 -20.86
CA SER A 4 -24.47 14.66 -20.57
C SER A 4 -24.11 13.26 -21.09
N TYR A 5 -23.25 13.13 -22.10
CA TYR A 5 -22.97 11.82 -22.71
C TYR A 5 -22.05 10.93 -21.86
N VAL A 6 -21.15 11.53 -21.08
CA VAL A 6 -20.23 10.78 -20.22
C VAL A 6 -20.97 10.06 -19.08
N LEU A 7 -22.07 10.63 -18.58
CA LEU A 7 -22.90 10.05 -17.54
C LEU A 7 -23.81 8.91 -18.06
N ALA A 8 -24.17 8.94 -19.35
CA ALA A 8 -25.05 7.95 -19.97
C ALA A 8 -24.34 6.65 -20.39
N LEU A 9 -22.99 6.65 -20.48
CA LEU A 9 -22.22 5.51 -20.98
C LEU A 9 -22.14 4.30 -20.01
N PHE A 10 -22.54 4.46 -18.74
CA PHE A 10 -22.35 3.42 -17.71
C PHE A 10 -23.55 3.19 -16.79
N LEU A 11 -24.70 3.81 -17.06
CA LEU A 11 -25.89 3.70 -16.21
C LEU A 11 -26.97 2.77 -16.80
N TYR A 12 -26.56 1.76 -17.58
CA TYR A 12 -27.44 0.63 -17.89
C TYR A 12 -27.37 -0.37 -16.74
N PHE A 13 -28.46 -0.44 -15.98
CA PHE A 13 -28.63 -1.44 -14.94
C PHE A 13 -29.39 -2.62 -15.55
N PRO A 14 -28.77 -3.82 -15.68
CA PRO A 14 -29.52 -4.99 -16.05
C PRO A 14 -30.67 -5.23 -15.06
N GLU A 15 -31.86 -5.50 -15.60
CA GLU A 15 -33.06 -5.82 -14.83
C GLU A 15 -32.89 -7.15 -14.08
N ASP A 16 -32.15 -8.09 -14.67
CA ASP A 16 -31.79 -9.36 -14.03
C ASP A 16 -30.52 -9.21 -13.18
N LYS A 17 -30.63 -9.51 -11.90
CA LYS A 17 -29.53 -9.40 -10.93
C LYS A 17 -28.38 -10.37 -11.20
N SER A 18 -28.64 -11.45 -11.95
CA SER A 18 -27.62 -12.44 -12.30
C SER A 18 -26.53 -11.88 -13.21
N GLU A 19 -26.83 -10.87 -14.02
CA GLU A 19 -25.87 -10.22 -14.91
C GLU A 19 -24.78 -9.43 -14.15
N TYR A 20 -24.99 -9.08 -12.87
CA TYR A 20 -23.96 -8.45 -12.04
C TYR A 20 -22.99 -9.44 -11.39
N ILE A 21 -23.29 -10.75 -11.38
CA ILE A 21 -22.46 -11.77 -10.73
C ILE A 21 -21.02 -11.76 -11.27
N PRO A 22 -20.78 -11.70 -12.60
CA PRO A 22 -19.42 -11.60 -13.13
C PRO A 22 -18.67 -10.37 -12.62
N ALA A 23 -19.33 -9.20 -12.58
CA ALA A 23 -18.73 -7.96 -12.09
C ALA A 23 -18.36 -8.06 -10.60
N ALA A 24 -19.22 -8.67 -9.78
CA ALA A 24 -18.95 -8.88 -8.36
C ALA A 24 -17.77 -9.83 -8.13
N ILE A 25 -17.64 -10.89 -8.93
CA ILE A 25 -16.50 -11.82 -8.88
C ILE A 25 -15.20 -11.10 -9.27
N THR A 26 -15.21 -10.36 -10.38
CA THR A 26 -14.03 -9.59 -10.82
C THR A 26 -13.62 -8.57 -9.76
N LEU A 27 -14.57 -7.81 -9.22
CA LEU A 27 -14.33 -6.87 -8.14
C LEU A 27 -13.73 -7.58 -6.92
N GLY A 28 -14.30 -8.73 -6.53
CA GLY A 28 -13.80 -9.53 -5.41
C GLY A 28 -12.35 -9.98 -5.59
N ILE A 29 -12.00 -10.49 -6.77
CA ILE A 29 -10.63 -10.91 -7.09
C ILE A 29 -9.66 -9.74 -7.02
N PHE A 30 -9.99 -8.61 -7.66
CA PHE A 30 -9.15 -7.42 -7.63
C PHE A 30 -9.02 -6.84 -6.22
N PHE A 31 -10.11 -6.84 -5.45
CA PHE A 31 -10.11 -6.34 -4.09
C PHE A 31 -9.24 -7.20 -3.17
N ILE A 32 -9.36 -8.52 -3.25
CA ILE A 32 -8.47 -9.45 -2.52
C ILE A 32 -7.01 -9.24 -2.96
N GLY A 33 -6.77 -9.08 -4.25
CA GLY A 33 -5.44 -8.78 -4.79
C GLY A 33 -4.86 -7.47 -4.24
N ALA A 34 -5.66 -6.41 -4.17
CA ALA A 34 -5.25 -5.12 -3.63
C ALA A 34 -4.92 -5.21 -2.12
N LEU A 35 -5.75 -5.94 -1.34
CA LEU A 35 -5.48 -6.19 0.07
C LEU A 35 -4.20 -7.00 0.27
N ALA A 36 -3.98 -8.03 -0.54
CA ALA A 36 -2.77 -8.84 -0.48
C ALA A 36 -1.52 -8.04 -0.85
N ALA A 37 -1.58 -7.22 -1.91
CA ALA A 37 -0.50 -6.34 -2.31
C ALA A 37 -0.17 -5.32 -1.22
N MET A 38 -1.19 -4.65 -0.67
CA MET A 38 -1.02 -3.69 0.42
C MET A 38 -0.41 -4.35 1.65
N TRP A 39 -0.87 -5.55 2.02
CA TRP A 39 -0.30 -6.32 3.12
C TRP A 39 1.18 -6.67 2.90
N LEU A 40 1.53 -7.09 1.68
CA LEU A 40 2.91 -7.43 1.30
C LEU A 40 3.83 -6.20 1.38
N ILE A 41 3.40 -5.07 0.85
CA ILE A 41 4.17 -3.81 0.88
C ILE A 41 4.43 -3.37 2.33
N ILE A 42 3.40 -3.39 3.19
CA ILE A 42 3.54 -3.02 4.61
C ILE A 42 4.53 -3.97 5.31
N LYS A 43 4.45 -5.27 5.03
CA LYS A 43 5.34 -6.26 5.65
C LYS A 43 6.80 -6.05 5.25
N ILE A 44 7.06 -5.75 3.98
CA ILE A 44 8.43 -5.46 3.50
C ILE A 44 8.93 -4.15 4.11
N SER A 45 8.12 -3.08 4.06
CA SER A 45 8.47 -1.78 4.62
C SER A 45 8.84 -1.85 6.10
N LYS A 46 8.10 -2.62 6.92
CA LYS A 46 8.43 -2.82 8.33
C LYS A 46 9.80 -3.49 8.55
N ARG A 47 10.17 -4.44 7.68
CA ARG A 47 11.49 -5.10 7.77
C ARG A 47 12.61 -4.14 7.41
N GLU A 48 12.41 -3.31 6.41
CA GLU A 48 13.38 -2.30 6.00
C GLU A 48 13.53 -1.20 7.05
N ALA A 49 12.43 -0.69 7.60
CA ALA A 49 12.43 0.30 8.67
C ALA A 49 13.18 -0.19 9.91
N ASN A 50 12.99 -1.46 10.30
CA ASN A 50 13.72 -2.03 11.45
C ASN A 50 15.23 -2.11 11.19
N LYS A 51 15.65 -2.47 9.97
CA LYS A 51 17.07 -2.52 9.59
C LYS A 51 17.70 -1.12 9.57
N ALA A 52 16.96 -0.13 9.05
CA ALA A 52 17.41 1.25 9.03
C ALA A 52 17.60 1.79 10.46
N LYS A 53 16.64 1.51 11.36
CA LYS A 53 16.74 1.89 12.77
C LYS A 53 17.95 1.28 13.47
N GLU A 54 18.22 -0.01 13.25
CA GLU A 54 19.39 -0.67 13.83
C GLU A 54 20.72 -0.05 13.34
N LEU A 55 20.75 0.40 12.08
CA LEU A 55 21.91 1.09 11.52
C LEU A 55 22.09 2.49 12.14
N GLU A 56 21.01 3.25 12.29
CA GLU A 56 21.02 4.56 12.97
C GLU A 56 21.52 4.43 14.42
N ASP A 57 21.01 3.45 15.17
CA ASP A 57 21.41 3.20 16.55
C ASP A 57 22.92 2.86 16.64
N LYS A 58 23.45 2.06 15.70
CA LYS A 58 24.89 1.74 15.65
C LYS A 58 25.76 2.95 15.36
N ILE A 59 25.36 3.78 14.40
CA ILE A 59 26.08 5.03 14.05
C ILE A 59 26.09 5.98 15.24
N PHE A 60 24.95 6.12 15.93
CA PHE A 60 24.84 6.99 17.11
C PHE A 60 25.69 6.50 18.27
N GLN A 61 25.70 5.19 18.55
CA GLN A 61 26.55 4.61 19.60
C GLN A 61 28.04 4.79 19.31
N GLN A 62 28.45 4.59 18.06
CA GLN A 62 29.83 4.77 17.64
C GLN A 62 30.27 6.23 17.75
N HIS A 63 29.44 7.18 17.26
CA HIS A 63 29.72 8.61 17.37
C HIS A 63 29.86 9.07 18.84
N ASN A 64 29.00 8.59 19.75
CA ASN A 64 29.11 8.92 21.17
C ASN A 64 30.33 8.29 21.84
N GLN A 65 30.76 7.09 21.42
CA GLN A 65 31.98 6.47 21.94
C GLN A 65 33.24 7.20 21.47
N ASP A 66 33.29 7.64 20.22
CA ASP A 66 34.44 8.37 19.69
C ASP A 66 34.54 9.78 20.32
N GLN A 67 33.42 10.49 20.48
CA GLN A 67 33.37 11.78 21.19
C GLN A 67 33.86 11.69 22.65
N ASN A 68 33.52 10.61 23.37
CA ASN A 68 33.91 10.44 24.78
C ASN A 68 35.37 9.98 24.95
N ARG A 69 35.99 9.41 23.90
CA ARG A 69 37.42 9.05 23.88
C ARG A 69 38.32 10.25 23.64
N ASP A 70 37.90 11.21 22.83
CA ASP A 70 38.67 12.42 22.52
C ASP A 70 38.60 13.49 23.64
N SER A 71 37.71 13.31 24.62
CA SER A 71 37.57 14.18 25.80
C SER A 71 38.36 13.76 27.04
N LEU A 72 39.17 12.69 26.95
CA LEU A 72 40.05 12.16 28.01
C LEU A 72 41.52 12.43 27.68
#